data_AF-A0ABD0QH78-F1
#
_entry.id   AF-A0ABD0QH78-F1
#
_cell.length_a   1.000
_cell.length_b   1.000
_cell.length_c   1.000
_cell.angle_alpha   90.00
_cell.angle_beta   90.00
_cell.angle_gamma   90.00
#
_symmetry.space_group_name_H-M   'P 1'
#
loop_
_entity.id
_entity.type
_entity.pdbx_description
1 polymer ?
#
loop_
_entity_poly.entity_id
_entity_poly.type
_entity_poly.pdbx_seq_one_letter_code
_entity_poly.pdbx_strand_id
1 'polypeptide(L)'
;MIASGKVPFLENAVIALAMIENEAAVKEGLEVYQNGMEKLKNSFPLELKDVSSEHQCLSRTATEVLMKRSFKDREGTYLKSLE
;
A
#
# COMPACT_ATOMS: atom_id res chain seq x y z
N MET A 1 -0.89 -15.72 -44.53
CA MET A 1 0.47 -15.62 -43.94
C MET A 1 0.27 -15.25 -42.49
N ILE A 2 0.77 -16.10 -41.59
CA ILE A 2 0.48 -16.13 -40.16
C ILE A 2 0.84 -14.78 -39.54
N ALA A 3 -0.10 -14.16 -38.82
CA ALA A 3 0.17 -13.01 -37.97
C ALA A 3 1.23 -13.42 -36.96
N SER A 4 2.47 -13.09 -37.28
CA SER A 4 3.64 -13.43 -36.49
C SER A 4 3.56 -12.70 -35.15
N GLY A 5 3.30 -13.47 -34.09
CA GLY A 5 4.09 -13.39 -32.88
C GLY A 5 3.88 -12.17 -31.98
N LYS A 6 3.39 -12.48 -30.78
CA LYS A 6 3.59 -11.79 -29.49
C LYS A 6 2.50 -10.78 -29.13
N VAL A 7 1.85 -11.11 -28.03
CA VAL A 7 0.65 -10.53 -27.41
C VAL A 7 1.04 -9.24 -26.65
N PRO A 8 0.98 -8.04 -27.25
CA PRO A 8 1.35 -6.80 -26.55
C PRO A 8 0.22 -6.38 -25.59
N PHE A 9 -1.01 -6.85 -25.86
CA PHE A 9 -2.20 -6.56 -25.09
C PHE A 9 -2.18 -7.18 -23.68
N LEU A 10 -1.66 -8.39 -23.53
CA LEU A 10 -1.63 -9.08 -22.24
C LEU A 10 -0.60 -8.45 -21.30
N GLU A 11 0.57 -8.08 -21.81
CA GLU A 11 1.58 -7.40 -21.00
C GLU A 11 1.08 -6.03 -20.54
N ASN A 12 0.44 -5.27 -21.43
CA ASN A 12 -0.23 -4.02 -21.08
C ASN A 12 -1.39 -4.21 -20.08
N ALA A 13 -2.19 -5.28 -20.22
CA ALA A 13 -3.26 -5.59 -19.28
C ALA A 13 -2.72 -5.95 -17.89
N VAL A 14 -1.63 -6.73 -17.81
CA VAL A 14 -0.99 -7.07 -16.53
C VAL A 14 -0.36 -5.84 -15.87
N ILE A 15 0.21 -4.91 -16.66
CA ILE A 15 0.73 -3.63 -16.12
C ILE A 15 -0.42 -2.78 -15.58
N ALA A 16 -1.51 -2.63 -16.33
CA ALA A 16 -2.68 -1.88 -15.89
C ALA A 16 -3.30 -2.47 -14.61
N LEU A 17 -3.41 -3.79 -14.53
CA LEU A 17 -3.88 -4.48 -13.32
C LEU A 17 -2.95 -4.23 -12.12
N ALA A 18 -1.62 -4.28 -12.33
CA ALA A 18 -0.66 -3.98 -11.26
C ALA A 18 -0.84 -2.54 -10.74
N MET A 19 -1.02 -1.56 -11.63
CA MET A 19 -1.24 -0.17 -11.23
C MET A 19 -2.51 -0.03 -10.37
N ILE A 20 -3.62 -0.62 -10.81
CA ILE A 20 -4.92 -0.54 -10.11
C ILE A 20 -4.83 -1.23 -8.74
N GLU A 21 -4.28 -2.44 -8.68
CA GLU A 21 -4.19 -3.18 -7.43
C GLU A 21 -3.22 -2.52 -6.45
N ASN A 22 -2.10 -1.98 -6.93
CA ASN A 22 -1.15 -1.27 -6.06
C ASN A 22 -1.74 0.05 -5.54
N GLU A 23 -2.49 0.80 -6.36
CA GLU A 23 -3.19 2.01 -5.90
C GLU A 23 -4.27 1.69 -4.85
N ALA A 24 -5.04 0.62 -5.08
CA ALA A 24 -6.02 0.14 -4.11
C ALA A 24 -5.34 -0.29 -2.80
N ALA A 25 -4.21 -0.99 -2.88
CA ALA A 25 -3.43 -1.43 -1.74
C ALA A 25 -2.87 -0.25 -0.91
N VAL A 26 -2.42 0.84 -1.56
CA VAL A 26 -2.00 2.06 -0.86
C VAL A 26 -3.17 2.68 -0.09
N LYS A 27 -4.34 2.80 -0.74
CA LYS A 27 -5.54 3.32 -0.07
C LYS A 27 -5.93 2.50 1.15
N GLU A 28 -5.91 1.18 1.02
CA GLU A 28 -6.24 0.25 2.11
C GLU A 28 -5.23 0.39 3.27
N GLY A 29 -3.94 0.47 2.97
CA GLY A 29 -2.90 0.72 3.97
C GLY A 29 -3.09 2.06 4.70
N LEU A 30 -3.35 3.14 3.97
CA LEU A 30 -3.63 4.46 4.54
C LEU A 30 -4.87 4.46 5.44
N GLU A 31 -5.94 3.80 5.01
CA GLU A 31 -7.17 3.69 5.80
C GLU A 31 -6.91 2.98 7.13
N VAL A 32 -6.13 1.89 7.13
CA VAL A 32 -5.74 1.19 8.37
C VAL A 32 -4.96 2.11 9.29
N TYR A 33 -3.96 2.82 8.78
CA TYR A 33 -3.17 3.77 9.56
C TYR A 33 -4.04 4.89 10.15
N GLN A 34 -4.85 5.54 9.31
CA GLN A 34 -5.71 6.66 9.72
C GLN A 34 -6.72 6.22 10.77
N ASN A 35 -7.40 5.09 10.56
CA ASN A 35 -8.35 4.56 11.53
C ASN A 35 -7.70 4.20 12.87
N GLY A 36 -6.46 3.67 12.85
CA GLY A 36 -5.68 3.42 14.05
C GLY A 36 -5.35 4.70 14.80
N MET A 37 -4.86 5.73 14.10
CA MET A 37 -4.54 7.03 14.69
C MET A 37 -5.77 7.76 15.21
N GLU A 38 -6.91 7.68 14.52
CA GLU A 38 -8.19 8.23 15.02
C GLU A 38 -8.64 7.53 16.30
N LYS A 39 -8.45 6.21 16.41
CA LYS A 39 -8.75 5.49 17.66
C LYS A 39 -7.82 5.91 18.79
N LEU A 40 -6.53 6.08 18.50
CA LEU A 40 -5.53 6.56 19.47
C LEU A 40 -5.91 7.93 20.03
N LYS A 41 -6.58 8.79 19.23
CA LYS A 41 -7.04 10.11 19.69
C LYS A 41 -7.97 10.06 20.90
N ASN A 42 -8.72 8.97 21.08
CA ASN A 42 -9.61 8.82 22.24
C ASN A 42 -8.85 8.57 23.55
N SER A 43 -7.54 8.28 23.46
CA SER A 43 -6.70 7.97 24.62
C SER A 43 -5.85 9.15 25.09
N PHE A 44 -5.99 10.35 24.48
CA PHE A 44 -5.26 11.53 24.93
C PHE A 44 -5.70 11.98 26.34
N PRO A 45 -4.78 12.56 27.14
CA PRO A 45 -3.37 12.81 26.83
C PRO A 45 -2.48 11.55 26.93
N LEU A 46 -1.49 11.43 26.04
CA LEU A 46 -0.51 10.34 25.98
C LEU A 46 0.92 10.87 26.00
N GLU A 47 1.87 10.06 26.47
CA GLU A 47 3.29 10.36 26.36
C GLU A 47 3.74 10.27 24.90
N LEU A 48 4.71 11.10 24.49
CA LEU A 48 5.26 11.08 23.13
C LEU A 48 5.80 9.70 22.72
N LYS A 49 6.35 8.94 23.67
CA LYS A 49 6.87 7.59 23.43
C LYS A 49 5.75 6.60 23.05
N ASP A 50 4.56 6.75 23.63
CA ASP A 50 3.42 5.87 23.39
C ASP A 50 2.81 6.17 22.03
N VAL A 51 2.66 7.47 21.70
CA VAL A 51 2.24 7.92 20.36
C VAL A 51 3.24 7.46 19.29
N SER A 52 4.54 7.57 19.55
CA SER A 52 5.58 7.15 18.59
C SER A 52 5.58 5.64 18.35
N SER A 53 5.37 4.86 19.42
CA SER A 53 5.30 3.40 19.33
C SER A 53 4.08 2.96 18.53
N GLU A 54 2.92 3.57 18.78
CA GLU A 54 1.69 3.27 18.04
C GLU A 54 1.81 3.69 16.57
N HIS A 55 2.38 4.86 16.29
CA HIS A 55 2.67 5.29 14.92
C HIS A 55 3.52 4.25 14.17
N GLN A 56 4.62 3.79 14.75
CA GLN A 56 5.49 2.78 14.12
C GLN A 56 4.74 1.45 13.87
N CYS A 57 3.90 1.02 14.82
CA CYS A 57 3.08 -0.18 14.69
C CYS A 57 2.07 -0.05 13.53
N LEU A 58 1.36 1.07 13.47
CA LEU A 58 0.35 1.33 12.44
C LEU A 58 0.98 1.52 11.06
N SER A 59 2.10 2.24 10.96
CA SER A 59 2.85 2.40 9.71
C SER A 59 3.31 1.04 9.18
N ARG A 60 3.88 0.18 10.05
CA ARG A 60 4.25 -1.19 9.67
C ARG A 60 3.04 -2.00 9.21
N THR A 61 1.91 -1.90 9.91
CA THR A 61 0.69 -2.62 9.56
C THR A 61 0.16 -2.17 8.19
N ALA A 62 0.16 -0.87 7.91
CA ALA A 62 -0.21 -0.31 6.62
C ALA A 62 0.69 -0.82 5.49
N THR A 63 2.01 -0.86 5.71
CA THR A 63 2.98 -1.45 4.79
C THR A 63 2.72 -2.94 4.55
N GLU A 64 2.40 -3.72 5.59
CA GLU A 64 2.09 -5.14 5.46
C GLU A 64 0.81 -5.39 4.66
N VAL A 65 -0.21 -4.54 4.81
CA VAL A 65 -1.43 -4.56 4.00
C VAL A 65 -1.11 -4.32 2.53
N LEU A 66 -0.30 -3.29 2.24
CA LEU A 66 0.17 -3.02 0.88
C LEU A 66 0.89 -4.24 0.30
N MET A 67 1.88 -4.78 1.02
CA MET A 67 2.73 -5.88 0.52
C MET A 67 1.95 -7.17 0.24
N LYS A 68 0.84 -7.41 0.94
CA LYS A 68 -0.01 -8.60 0.71
C LYS A 68 -0.75 -8.55 -0.63
N ARG A 69 -1.04 -7.35 -1.12
CA ARG A 69 -1.89 -7.12 -2.29
C ARG A 69 -1.11 -6.59 -3.50
N SER A 70 -0.02 -5.87 -3.23
CA SER A 70 0.83 -5.26 -4.24
C SER A 70 1.58 -6.31 -5.05
N PHE A 71 1.69 -6.06 -6.35
CA PHE A 71 2.53 -6.86 -7.23
C PHE A 71 3.15 -6.00 -8.34
N LYS A 72 4.30 -6.44 -8.86
CA LYS A 72 5.08 -5.70 -9.87
C LYS A 72 5.53 -4.28 -9.47
N ASP A 73 5.50 -3.90 -8.19
CA ASP A 73 6.10 -2.65 -7.69
C ASP A 73 7.63 -2.75 -7.55
N ARG A 74 8.35 -2.83 -8.68
CA ARG A 74 9.81 -3.06 -8.67
C ARG A 74 10.62 -1.88 -8.15
N GLU A 75 10.11 -0.66 -8.30
CA GLU A 75 10.79 0.57 -7.88
C GLU A 75 10.42 0.99 -6.44
N GLY A 76 9.48 0.26 -5.83
CA GLY A 76 8.94 0.55 -4.50
C GLY A 76 8.19 1.87 -4.46
N THR A 77 7.62 2.32 -5.58
CA THR A 77 6.98 3.64 -5.70
C THR A 77 5.72 3.70 -4.85
N TYR A 78 4.95 2.61 -4.83
CA TYR A 78 3.75 2.52 -4.00
C TYR A 78 4.11 2.33 -2.53
N LEU A 79 5.15 1.56 -2.24
CA LEU A 79 5.67 1.44 -0.86
C LEU A 79 6.10 2.79 -0.27
N LYS A 80 6.89 3.57 -1.02
CA LYS A 80 7.34 4.91 -0.60
C LYS A 80 6.20 5.91 -0.41
N SER A 81 5.01 5.65 -0.97
CA SER A 81 3.85 6.51 -0.76
C SER A 81 3.16 6.30 0.60
N LEU A 82 3.53 5.24 1.33
CA LEU A 82 3.05 4.93 2.68
C LEU A 82 4.06 5.24 3.79
N GLU A 83 5.32 5.56 3.45
CA GLU A 83 6.40 5.94 4.37
C GLU A 83 6.41 7.45 4.63
#